data_AF-A0A6H9HQX6-F1
#
_entry.id   AF-A0A6H9HQX6-F1
#
_cell.length_a   1.000
_cell.length_b   1.000
_cell.length_c   1.000
_cell.angle_alpha   90.00
_cell.angle_beta   90.00
_cell.angle_gamma   90.00
#
_symmetry.space_group_name_H-M   'P 1'
#
loop_
_entity.id
_entity.type
_entity.pdbx_description
1 polymer ?
#
loop_
_entity_poly.entity_id
_entity_poly.type
_entity_poly.pdbx_seq_one_letter_code
_entity_poly.pdbx_strand_id
1 'polypeptide(L)'
;MPKRNPEAEILEAFDKFIESGRQLPALGDGKINVTGLCKALGLRPSDAQHFHKNETLKATVNIVCGEQNLLGIGHRSLEPAESAINARIARVERQGRTDARAAAEQSAASEFVLAELNEKCRELAKVTLERDAALARLAIFENGGIPPRV
;
A
#
# COMPACT_ATOMS: atom_id res chain seq x y z
N MET A 1 -54.52 -27.47 4.55
CA MET A 1 -53.18 -27.58 3.94
C MET A 1 -52.17 -27.07 4.95
N PRO A 2 -51.12 -27.83 5.30
CA PRO A 2 -50.09 -27.35 6.21
C PRO A 2 -49.46 -26.07 5.64
N LYS A 3 -49.25 -25.06 6.49
CA LYS A 3 -48.54 -23.83 6.07
C LYS A 3 -47.10 -24.22 5.76
N ARG A 4 -46.67 -23.98 4.53
CA ARG A 4 -45.27 -24.13 4.12
C ARG A 4 -44.38 -23.33 5.07
N ASN A 5 -43.29 -23.92 5.56
CA ASN A 5 -42.24 -23.21 6.27
C ASN A 5 -41.05 -22.98 5.31
N PRO A 6 -41.05 -21.88 4.53
CA PRO A 6 -40.05 -21.65 3.51
C PRO A 6 -38.64 -21.54 4.08
N GLU A 7 -38.47 -21.10 5.33
CA GLU A 7 -37.14 -20.88 5.92
C GLU A 7 -36.41 -22.19 6.20
N ALA A 8 -37.13 -23.17 6.77
CA ALA A 8 -36.59 -24.51 7.01
C ALA A 8 -36.24 -25.22 5.70
N GLU A 9 -37.09 -25.10 4.68
CA GLU A 9 -36.83 -25.65 3.34
C GLU A 9 -35.61 -25.02 2.68
N ILE A 10 -35.43 -23.70 2.84
CA ILE A 10 -34.26 -22.98 2.29
C ILE A 10 -32.98 -23.47 2.96
N LEU A 11 -32.95 -23.58 4.29
CA LEU A 11 -31.77 -24.05 5.03
C LEU A 11 -31.40 -25.48 4.62
N GLU A 12 -32.38 -26.39 4.60
CA GLU A 12 -32.13 -27.78 4.21
C GLU A 12 -31.60 -27.90 2.77
N ALA A 13 -32.17 -27.12 1.84
CA ALA A 13 -31.68 -27.08 0.46
C ALA A 13 -30.26 -26.49 0.38
N PHE A 14 -29.97 -25.47 1.18
CA PHE A 14 -28.67 -24.81 1.23
C PHE A 14 -27.59 -25.72 1.79
N ASP A 15 -27.86 -26.46 2.87
CA ASP A 15 -26.92 -27.42 3.46
C ASP A 15 -26.53 -28.50 2.43
N LYS A 16 -27.51 -29.09 1.74
CA LYS A 16 -27.27 -30.05 0.64
C LYS A 16 -26.42 -29.44 -0.49
N PHE A 17 -26.60 -28.16 -0.76
CA PHE A 17 -25.82 -27.46 -1.78
C PHE A 17 -24.37 -27.25 -1.34
N ILE A 18 -24.13 -26.89 -0.08
CA ILE A 18 -22.77 -26.79 0.49
C ILE A 18 -22.08 -28.14 0.45
N GLU A 19 -22.77 -29.22 0.86
CA GLU A 19 -22.24 -30.60 0.81
C GLU A 19 -21.82 -31.02 -0.61
N SER A 20 -22.50 -30.50 -1.63
CA SER A 20 -22.13 -30.75 -3.03
C SER A 20 -20.86 -30.04 -3.50
N GLY A 21 -20.28 -29.15 -2.68
CA GLY A 21 -19.05 -28.41 -2.97
C GLY A 21 -19.17 -27.41 -4.11
N ARG A 22 -20.41 -27.04 -4.49
CA ARG A 22 -20.66 -26.13 -5.61
C ARG A 22 -20.41 -24.68 -5.22
N GLN A 23 -19.88 -23.91 -6.16
CA GLN A 23 -19.67 -22.48 -5.98
C GLN A 23 -21.01 -21.72 -6.04
N LEU A 24 -21.18 -20.74 -5.15
CA LEU A 24 -22.34 -19.87 -5.12
C LEU A 24 -22.37 -19.01 -6.39
N PRO A 25 -23.54 -18.83 -7.02
CA PRO A 25 -23.66 -18.01 -8.21
C PRO A 25 -23.38 -16.55 -7.88
N ALA A 26 -22.45 -15.93 -8.60
CA ALA A 26 -22.08 -14.52 -8.44
C ALA A 26 -22.59 -13.66 -9.61
N LEU A 27 -22.81 -12.37 -9.36
CA LEU A 27 -22.91 -11.33 -10.37
C LEU A 27 -21.51 -10.95 -10.86
N GLY A 28 -21.43 -10.25 -12.00
CA GLY A 28 -20.17 -9.77 -12.56
C GLY A 28 -19.39 -8.78 -11.67
N ASP A 29 -20.02 -8.24 -10.63
CA ASP A 29 -19.41 -7.36 -9.62
C ASP A 29 -18.89 -8.12 -8.38
N GLY A 30 -18.91 -9.46 -8.41
CA GLY A 30 -18.47 -10.30 -7.31
C GLY A 30 -19.48 -10.45 -6.16
N LYS A 31 -20.68 -9.88 -6.28
CA LYS A 31 -21.76 -10.07 -5.30
C LYS A 31 -22.51 -11.37 -5.54
N ILE A 32 -23.02 -11.97 -4.47
CA ILE A 32 -23.87 -13.15 -4.60
C ILE A 32 -25.17 -12.83 -5.36
N ASN A 33 -25.51 -13.70 -6.31
CA ASN A 33 -26.77 -13.67 -7.04
C ASN A 33 -27.85 -14.45 -6.29
N VAL A 34 -28.62 -13.79 -5.41
CA VAL A 34 -29.68 -14.44 -4.61
C VAL A 34 -30.74 -15.12 -5.50
N THR A 35 -31.10 -14.52 -6.63
CA THR A 35 -32.06 -15.12 -7.57
C THR A 35 -31.47 -16.34 -8.28
N GLY A 36 -30.19 -16.27 -8.67
CA GLY A 36 -29.44 -17.39 -9.20
C GLY A 36 -29.29 -18.53 -8.19
N LEU A 37 -29.07 -18.18 -6.92
CA LEU A 37 -28.98 -19.12 -5.81
C LEU A 37 -30.30 -19.88 -5.63
N CYS A 38 -31.44 -19.16 -5.63
CA CYS A 38 -32.75 -19.81 -5.56
C CYS A 38 -32.94 -20.85 -6.68
N LYS A 39 -32.54 -20.54 -7.91
CA LYS A 39 -32.60 -21.49 -9.04
C LYS A 39 -31.68 -22.69 -8.82
N ALA A 40 -30.47 -22.46 -8.31
CA ALA A 40 -29.49 -23.52 -8.05
C ALA A 40 -29.95 -24.47 -6.93
N LEU A 41 -30.70 -23.96 -5.96
CA LEU A 41 -31.29 -24.70 -4.84
C LEU A 41 -32.66 -25.34 -5.18
N GLY A 42 -33.20 -25.11 -6.38
CA GLY A 42 -34.54 -25.59 -6.77
C GLY A 42 -35.70 -24.87 -6.05
N LEU A 43 -35.44 -23.69 -5.49
CA LEU A 43 -36.41 -22.87 -4.76
C LEU A 43 -37.24 -21.98 -5.70
N ARG A 44 -38.37 -21.46 -5.19
CA ARG A 44 -39.21 -20.54 -5.96
C ARG A 44 -38.55 -19.16 -6.02
N PRO A 45 -38.70 -18.39 -7.13
CA PRO A 45 -38.20 -17.01 -7.19
C PRO A 45 -38.73 -16.10 -6.08
N SER A 46 -39.96 -16.36 -5.60
CA SER A 46 -40.56 -15.67 -4.46
C SER A 46 -39.80 -15.90 -3.14
N ASP A 47 -39.03 -16.99 -3.04
CA ASP A 47 -38.29 -17.34 -1.83
C ASP A 47 -37.04 -16.46 -1.66
N ALA A 48 -36.60 -15.78 -2.73
CA ALA A 48 -35.47 -14.84 -2.70
C ALA A 48 -35.63 -13.75 -1.64
N GLN A 49 -36.86 -13.32 -1.35
CA GLN A 49 -37.12 -12.29 -0.34
C GLN A 49 -36.70 -12.73 1.07
N HIS A 50 -36.73 -14.04 1.38
CA HIS A 50 -36.41 -14.54 2.71
C HIS A 50 -34.92 -14.37 3.03
N PHE A 51 -34.04 -14.47 2.03
CA PHE A 51 -32.61 -14.19 2.19
C PHE A 51 -32.30 -12.73 2.57
N HIS A 52 -33.20 -11.79 2.27
CA HIS A 52 -33.06 -10.39 2.66
C HIS A 52 -33.77 -10.04 3.97
N LYS A 53 -34.88 -10.73 4.27
CA LYS A 53 -35.74 -10.45 5.44
C LYS A 53 -35.31 -11.22 6.70
N ASN A 54 -34.78 -12.43 6.54
CA ASN A 54 -34.37 -13.28 7.65
C ASN A 54 -32.86 -13.13 7.89
N GLU A 55 -32.51 -12.55 9.02
CA GLU A 55 -31.12 -12.30 9.45
C GLU A 55 -30.30 -13.59 9.55
N THR A 56 -30.90 -14.68 10.05
CA THR A 56 -30.21 -15.97 10.19
C THR A 56 -29.82 -16.55 8.83
N LEU A 57 -30.76 -16.61 7.89
CA LEU A 57 -30.49 -17.07 6.52
C LEU A 57 -29.40 -16.24 5.85
N LYS A 58 -29.51 -14.92 6.01
CA LYS A 58 -28.54 -13.96 5.48
C LYS A 58 -27.14 -14.19 6.05
N ALA A 59 -27.03 -14.38 7.37
CA ALA A 59 -25.76 -14.65 8.05
C ALA A 59 -25.13 -15.96 7.56
N THR A 60 -25.91 -17.04 7.49
CA THR A 60 -25.43 -18.34 6.99
C THR A 60 -24.89 -18.24 5.57
N VAL A 61 -25.62 -17.58 4.66
CA VAL A 61 -25.16 -17.39 3.28
C VAL A 61 -23.90 -16.51 3.23
N ASN A 62 -23.83 -15.46 4.04
CA ASN A 62 -22.69 -14.56 4.06
C ASN A 62 -21.40 -15.22 4.56
N ILE A 63 -21.49 -16.17 5.51
CA ILE A 63 -20.34 -16.96 5.96
C ILE A 63 -19.74 -17.73 4.78
N VAL A 64 -20.58 -18.46 4.04
CA VAL A 64 -20.15 -19.23 2.86
C VAL A 64 -19.63 -18.31 1.75
N CYS A 65 -20.22 -17.12 1.57
CA CYS A 65 -19.68 -16.11 0.65
C CYS A 65 -18.25 -15.72 1.03
N GLY A 66 -17.97 -15.50 2.32
CA GLY A 66 -16.63 -15.19 2.81
C GLY A 66 -15.61 -16.28 2.49
N GLU A 67 -15.98 -17.55 2.66
CA GLU A 67 -15.13 -18.70 2.30
C GLU A 67 -14.84 -18.77 0.79
N GLN A 68 -15.80 -18.36 -0.04
CA GLN A 68 -15.69 -18.38 -1.49
C GLN A 68 -15.18 -17.06 -2.11
N ASN A 69 -14.71 -16.12 -1.29
CA ASN A 69 -14.27 -14.78 -1.70
C ASN A 69 -15.34 -13.99 -2.49
N LEU A 70 -16.61 -14.14 -2.12
CA LEU A 70 -17.75 -13.41 -2.71
C LEU A 70 -18.26 -12.34 -1.74
N LEU A 71 -18.81 -11.26 -2.31
CA LEU A 71 -19.49 -10.24 -1.52
C LEU A 71 -20.90 -10.73 -1.14
N GLY A 72 -21.16 -10.80 0.16
CA GLY A 72 -22.42 -11.31 0.71
C GLY A 72 -23.65 -10.43 0.46
N ILE A 73 -24.80 -10.94 0.89
CA ILE A 73 -26.10 -10.28 0.82
C ILE A 73 -26.10 -9.02 1.69
N GLY A 74 -26.48 -7.89 1.07
CA GLY A 74 -26.49 -6.60 1.73
C GLY A 74 -25.12 -5.92 1.82
N HIS A 75 -24.08 -6.52 1.21
CA HIS A 75 -22.81 -5.83 1.01
C HIS A 75 -23.03 -4.65 0.06
N ARG A 76 -23.15 -3.45 0.62
CA ARG A 76 -23.02 -2.22 -0.16
C ARG A 76 -21.58 -2.17 -0.63
N SER A 77 -21.33 -2.00 -1.93
CA SER A 77 -19.99 -1.59 -2.36
C SER A 77 -19.65 -0.36 -1.54
N LEU A 78 -18.54 -0.40 -0.80
CA LEU A 78 -18.03 0.76 -0.08
C LEU A 78 -18.07 1.94 -1.06
N GLU A 79 -18.72 3.02 -0.62
CA GLU A 79 -19.08 4.18 -1.44
C GLU A 79 -17.89 4.62 -2.31
N PRO A 80 -18.11 5.13 -3.54
CA PRO A 80 -17.05 5.71 -4.38
C PRO A 80 -16.14 6.68 -3.63
N ALA A 81 -16.67 7.36 -2.61
CA ALA A 81 -15.94 8.23 -1.70
C ALA A 81 -14.85 7.51 -0.88
N GLU A 82 -15.12 6.35 -0.31
CA GLU A 82 -14.13 5.60 0.48
C GLU A 82 -13.06 4.98 -0.40
N SER A 83 -13.44 4.51 -1.60
CA SER A 83 -12.46 4.07 -2.62
C SER A 83 -11.53 5.23 -3.03
N ALA A 84 -12.09 6.42 -3.24
CA ALA A 84 -11.31 7.62 -3.55
C ALA A 84 -10.39 8.04 -2.39
N ILE A 85 -10.84 7.92 -1.15
CA ILE A 85 -10.02 8.18 0.05
C ILE A 85 -8.86 7.18 0.14
N ASN A 86 -9.13 5.89 -0.01
CA ASN A 86 -8.10 4.86 0.04
C ASN A 86 -7.08 5.00 -1.12
N ALA A 87 -7.53 5.33 -2.32
CA ALA A 87 -6.66 5.62 -3.46
C ALA A 87 -5.78 6.86 -3.18
N ARG A 88 -6.33 7.89 -2.53
CA ARG A 88 -5.58 9.09 -2.17
C ARG A 88 -4.53 8.80 -1.08
N ILE A 89 -4.87 8.02 -0.06
CA ILE A 89 -3.93 7.57 0.98
C ILE A 89 -2.78 6.79 0.36
N ALA A 90 -3.08 5.78 -0.47
CA ALA A 90 -2.05 4.97 -1.13
C ALA A 90 -1.12 5.81 -2.03
N ARG A 91 -1.65 6.84 -2.69
CA ARG A 91 -0.84 7.78 -3.48
C ARG A 91 0.09 8.60 -2.59
N VAL A 92 -0.42 9.16 -1.49
CA VAL A 92 0.39 9.95 -0.54
C VAL A 92 1.49 9.10 0.09
N GLU A 93 1.20 7.85 0.45
CA GLU A 93 2.22 6.94 1.02
C GLU A 93 3.32 6.57 0.00
N ARG A 94 2.97 6.38 -1.27
CA ARG A 94 3.96 6.14 -2.33
C ARG A 94 4.82 7.37 -2.56
N GLN A 95 4.20 8.55 -2.58
CA GLN A 95 4.93 9.80 -2.73
C GLN A 95 5.87 10.03 -1.53
N GLY A 96 5.37 9.87 -0.29
CA GLY A 96 6.18 10.04 0.91
C GLY A 96 7.38 9.10 0.98
N ARG A 97 7.26 7.85 0.51
CA ARG A 97 8.40 6.93 0.38
C ARG A 97 9.43 7.41 -0.65
N THR A 98 8.97 7.96 -1.76
CA THR A 98 9.85 8.49 -2.81
C THR A 98 10.59 9.73 -2.33
N ASP A 99 9.86 10.65 -1.69
CA ASP A 99 10.41 11.89 -1.15
C ASP A 99 11.40 11.61 -0.01
N ALA A 100 11.09 10.69 0.89
CA ALA A 100 12.01 10.29 1.97
C ALA A 100 13.31 9.71 1.43
N ARG A 101 13.24 8.90 0.36
CA ARG A 101 14.43 8.36 -0.30
C ARG A 101 15.24 9.47 -0.97
N ALA A 102 14.59 10.36 -1.71
CA ALA A 102 15.27 11.48 -2.36
C ALA A 102 15.94 12.41 -1.33
N ALA A 103 15.29 12.68 -0.21
CA ALA A 103 15.85 13.48 0.88
C ALA A 103 17.08 12.81 1.52
N ALA A 104 17.04 11.49 1.73
CA ALA A 104 18.18 10.74 2.26
C ALA A 104 19.37 10.77 1.28
N GLU A 105 19.12 10.55 -0.02
CA GLU A 105 20.15 10.62 -1.07
C GLU A 105 20.75 12.03 -1.16
N GLN A 106 19.93 13.08 -1.09
CA GLN A 106 20.40 14.47 -1.14
C GLN A 106 21.20 14.87 0.09
N SER A 107 20.81 14.42 1.29
CA SER A 107 21.57 14.65 2.52
C SER A 107 22.94 13.98 2.45
N ALA A 108 23.00 12.71 2.02
CA ALA A 108 24.27 12.00 1.86
C ALA A 108 25.18 12.66 0.82
N ALA A 109 24.62 13.10 -0.32
CA ALA A 109 25.38 13.84 -1.32
C ALA A 109 25.91 15.17 -0.78
N SER A 110 25.11 15.89 0.01
CA SER A 110 25.51 17.17 0.61
C SER A 110 26.64 16.98 1.62
N GLU A 111 26.56 15.95 2.46
CA GLU A 111 27.62 15.59 3.41
C GLU A 111 28.92 15.23 2.69
N PHE A 112 28.84 14.46 1.60
CA PHE A 112 30.01 14.11 0.79
C PHE A 112 30.67 15.36 0.20
N VAL A 113 29.89 16.25 -0.42
CA VAL A 113 30.41 17.50 -1.02
C VAL A 113 31.04 18.41 0.05
N LEU A 114 30.44 18.50 1.24
CA LEU A 114 31.00 19.27 2.35
C LEU A 114 32.32 18.67 2.84
N ALA A 115 32.44 17.34 2.87
CA ALA A 115 33.69 16.67 3.24
C ALA A 115 34.80 16.97 2.23
N GLU A 116 34.53 16.84 0.93
CA GLU A 116 35.48 17.17 -0.14
C GLU A 116 35.89 18.65 -0.09
N LEU A 117 34.92 19.55 0.09
CA LEU A 117 35.20 21.00 0.19
C LEU A 117 36.14 21.30 1.36
N ASN A 118 35.89 20.69 2.52
CA ASN A 118 36.75 20.85 3.69
C ASN A 118 38.17 20.32 3.46
N GLU A 119 38.29 19.18 2.77
CA GLU A 119 39.59 18.63 2.39
C GLU A 119 40.34 19.56 1.42
N LYS A 120 39.66 20.05 0.38
CA LYS A 120 40.26 20.99 -0.58
C LYS A 120 40.66 22.31 0.08
N CYS A 121 39.87 22.83 1.01
CA CYS A 121 40.24 24.00 1.80
C CYS A 121 41.51 23.77 2.64
N ARG A 122 41.68 22.58 3.24
CA ARG A 122 42.90 22.23 3.98
C ARG A 122 44.11 22.11 3.05
N GLU A 123 43.96 21.51 1.88
CA GLU A 123 45.02 21.44 0.88
C GLU A 123 45.46 22.84 0.42
N LEU A 124 44.49 23.70 0.08
CA LEU A 124 44.77 25.09 -0.31
C LEU A 124 45.49 25.86 0.80
N ALA A 125 45.09 25.69 2.06
CA ALA A 125 45.78 26.33 3.19
C ALA A 125 47.24 25.88 3.30
N LYS A 126 47.53 24.58 3.11
CA LYS A 126 48.90 24.06 3.10
C LYS A 126 49.72 24.66 1.96
N VAL A 127 49.19 24.63 0.74
CA VAL A 127 49.89 25.18 -0.44
C VAL A 127 50.14 26.68 -0.29
N THR A 128 49.18 27.41 0.26
CA THR A 128 49.32 28.85 0.54
C THR A 128 50.48 29.10 1.51
N LEU A 129 50.56 28.33 2.59
CA LEU A 129 51.62 28.43 3.58
C LEU A 129 53.00 28.07 3.00
N GLU A 130 53.07 27.01 2.19
CA GLU A 130 54.31 26.60 1.50
C GLU A 130 54.78 27.67 0.52
N ARG A 131 53.86 28.25 -0.26
CA ARG A 131 54.12 29.37 -1.17
C ARG A 131 54.67 30.56 -0.41
N ASP A 132 54.02 30.95 0.68
CA ASP A 132 54.43 32.13 1.46
C ASP A 132 55.83 31.92 2.08
N ALA A 133 56.11 30.72 2.58
CA ALA A 133 57.43 30.35 3.07
C ALA A 133 58.51 30.32 1.96
N ALA A 134 58.14 29.90 0.74
CA ALA A 134 59.04 29.96 -0.42
C ALA A 134 59.32 31.41 -0.85
N LEU A 135 58.29 32.25 -0.93
CA LEU A 135 58.43 33.68 -1.25
C LEU A 135 59.29 34.41 -0.22
N ALA A 136 59.09 34.14 1.08
CA ALA A 136 59.94 34.72 2.13
C ALA A 136 61.41 34.31 1.98
N ARG A 137 61.70 33.05 1.63
CA ARG A 137 63.08 32.58 1.37
C ARG A 137 63.69 33.23 0.14
N LEU A 138 62.92 33.38 -0.95
CA LEU A 138 63.36 34.09 -2.15
C LEU A 138 63.72 35.55 -1.86
N ALA A 139 62.88 36.25 -1.09
CA ALA A 139 63.15 37.63 -0.69
C ALA A 139 64.45 37.77 0.11
N ILE A 140 64.81 36.77 0.95
CA ILE A 140 66.10 36.78 1.65
C ILE A 140 67.27 36.68 0.67
N PHE A 141 67.19 35.77 -0.31
CA PHE A 141 68.22 35.62 -1.34
C PHE A 141 68.37 36.88 -2.22
N GLU A 142 67.25 37.47 -2.65
CA GLU A 142 67.25 38.69 -3.46
C GLU A 142 67.90 39.88 -2.74
N ASN A 143 67.79 39.93 -1.41
CA ASN A 143 68.44 40.95 -0.57
C ASN A 143 69.87 40.57 -0.13
N GLY A 144 70.47 39.51 -0.69
CA GLY A 144 71.85 39.10 -0.41
C GLY A 144 72.05 38.37 0.92
N GLY A 145 70.98 37.96 1.60
CA GLY A 145 71.02 37.19 2.85
C GLY A 145 71.13 35.68 2.63
N ILE A 146 71.54 34.96 3.68
CA ILE A 146 71.53 33.49 3.71
C ILE A 146 70.26 33.06 4.45
N PRO A 147 69.32 32.32 3.83
CA PRO A 147 68.12 31.88 4.51
C PRO A 147 68.42 30.83 5.60
N PRO A 148 67.56 30.72 6.61
CA PRO A 148 67.71 29.71 7.65
C PRO A 148 67.64 28.30 7.05
N ARG A 149 68.57 27.43 7.49
CA ARG A 149 68.54 26.01 7.14
C ARG A 149 67.36 25.35 7.86
N VAL A 150 66.47 24.73 7.09
CA VAL A 150 65.35 23.92 7.59
C VAL A 150 65.88 22.65 8.23
#